data_AF-A0A2D7VWP2-F1
#
_entry.id   AF-A0A2D7VWP2-F1
#
_cell.length_a   1.000
_cell.length_b   1.000
_cell.length_c   1.000
_cell.angle_alpha   90.00
_cell.angle_beta   90.00
_cell.angle_gamma   90.00
#
_symmetry.space_group_name_H-M   'P 1'
#
loop_
_entity.id
_entity.type
_entity.pdbx_description
1 polymer ?
#
loop_
_entity_poly.entity_id
_entity_poly.type
_entity_poly.pdbx_seq_one_letter_code
_entity_poly.pdbx_strand_id
1 'polypeptide(L)'
;MSNRREQKLEEGKSKKDQRLDDLRQILATAYGRRYMDGLLEFHCVFLSIPGTNNSERDKRLGMREAGLRIMSEIAEARPDLLKLKLSE
;
A
#
# COMPACT_ATOMS: atom_id res chain seq x y z
N MET A 1 31.71 16.67 -1.20
CA MET A 1 30.56 16.12 -1.94
C MET A 1 29.59 15.27 -1.07
N SER A 2 29.70 15.27 0.28
CA SER A 2 28.83 14.46 1.18
C SER A 2 27.43 15.05 1.41
N ASN A 3 27.33 16.38 1.65
CA ASN A 3 26.06 17.04 2.04
C ASN A 3 24.87 16.82 1.09
N ARG A 4 25.10 16.71 -0.23
CA ARG A 4 24.00 16.64 -1.20
C ARG A 4 23.27 15.29 -1.19
N ARG A 5 23.95 14.20 -0.80
CA ARG A 5 23.32 12.88 -0.67
C ARG A 5 22.54 12.78 0.64
N GLU A 6 23.12 13.29 1.71
CA GLU A 6 22.49 13.33 3.04
C GLU A 6 21.21 14.19 3.03
N GLN A 7 21.23 15.38 2.42
CA GLN A 7 20.05 16.23 2.26
C GLN A 7 18.92 15.54 1.49
N LYS A 8 19.24 14.86 0.38
CA LYS A 8 18.23 14.12 -0.41
C LYS A 8 17.61 12.95 0.36
N LEU A 9 18.39 12.29 1.22
CA LEU A 9 17.89 11.20 2.06
C LEU A 9 16.95 11.74 3.14
N GLU A 10 17.30 12.85 3.80
CA GLU A 10 16.45 13.51 4.79
C GLU A 10 15.15 14.06 4.18
N GLU A 11 15.21 14.71 3.02
CA GLU A 11 14.01 15.12 2.27
C GLU A 11 13.12 13.93 1.90
N GLY A 12 13.75 12.80 1.53
CA GLY A 12 13.04 11.56 1.20
C GLY A 12 12.31 10.97 2.40
N LYS A 13 12.96 10.95 3.57
CA LYS A 13 12.34 10.52 4.84
C LYS A 13 11.18 11.44 5.21
N SER A 14 11.40 12.76 5.18
CA SER A 14 10.36 13.75 5.51
C SER A 14 9.10 13.59 4.65
N LYS A 15 9.26 13.36 3.34
CA LYS A 15 8.12 13.08 2.44
C LYS A 15 7.43 11.74 2.75
N LYS A 16 8.20 10.71 3.10
CA LYS A 16 7.65 9.41 3.51
C LYS A 16 6.81 9.56 4.77
N ASP A 17 7.32 10.28 5.76
CA ASP A 17 6.66 10.48 7.06
C ASP A 17 5.36 11.28 6.89
N GLN A 18 5.39 12.38 6.13
CA GLN A 18 4.19 13.16 5.78
C GLN A 18 3.12 12.28 5.13
N ARG A 19 3.51 11.46 4.14
CA ARG A 19 2.58 10.56 3.47
C ARG A 19 2.00 9.49 4.41
N LEU A 20 2.79 9.00 5.37
CA LEU A 20 2.30 8.06 6.37
C LEU A 20 1.33 8.73 7.35
N ASP A 21 1.58 9.99 7.73
CA ASP A 21 0.66 10.76 8.56
C ASP A 21 -0.67 11.03 7.84
N ASP A 22 -0.64 11.41 6.57
CA ASP A 22 -1.83 11.57 5.74
C ASP A 22 -2.62 10.25 5.65
N LEU A 23 -1.91 9.13 5.45
CA LEU A 23 -2.54 7.81 5.42
C LEU A 23 -3.16 7.45 6.77
N ARG A 24 -2.52 7.78 7.90
CA ARG A 24 -3.10 7.60 9.24
C ARG A 24 -4.40 8.38 9.40
N GLN A 25 -4.47 9.61 8.87
CA GLN A 25 -5.70 10.41 8.90
C GLN A 25 -6.81 9.79 8.05
N ILE A 26 -6.50 9.32 6.83
CA ILE A 26 -7.47 8.61 5.98
C ILE A 26 -8.03 7.39 6.71
N LEU A 27 -7.15 6.56 7.28
CA LEU A 27 -7.50 5.32 7.97
C LEU A 27 -8.19 5.53 9.32
N ALA A 28 -8.19 6.76 9.88
CA ALA A 28 -8.88 7.07 11.12
C ALA A 28 -10.40 6.91 10.99
N THR A 29 -10.95 7.14 9.80
CA THR A 29 -12.39 7.07 9.53
C THR A 29 -12.83 5.72 8.96
N ALA A 30 -14.07 5.31 9.23
CA ALA A 30 -14.64 4.10 8.64
C ALA A 30 -14.76 4.20 7.10
N TYR A 31 -15.08 5.39 6.58
CA TYR A 31 -15.17 5.63 5.13
C TYR A 31 -13.81 5.47 4.45
N GLY A 32 -12.75 6.04 5.03
CA GLY A 32 -11.40 5.91 4.50
C GLY A 32 -10.89 4.47 4.52
N ARG A 33 -11.16 3.71 5.59
CA ARG A 33 -10.84 2.27 5.64
C ARG A 33 -11.54 1.50 4.52
N ARG A 34 -12.86 1.68 4.34
CA ARG A 34 -13.61 1.02 3.24
C ARG A 34 -13.08 1.40 1.86
N TYR A 35 -12.71 2.66 1.66
CA TYR A 35 -12.10 3.09 0.39
C TYR A 35 -10.76 2.39 0.13
N MET A 36 -9.89 2.31 1.14
CA MET A 36 -8.62 1.59 1.03
C MET A 36 -8.81 0.10 0.81
N ASP A 37 -9.81 -0.51 1.44
CA ASP A 37 -10.17 -1.91 1.19
C ASP A 37 -10.56 -2.15 -0.27
N GLY A 38 -11.44 -1.29 -0.83
CA GLY A 38 -11.79 -1.34 -2.25
C GLY A 38 -10.59 -1.14 -3.18
N LEU A 39 -9.62 -0.30 -2.80
CA LEU A 39 -8.37 -0.16 -3.55
C LEU A 39 -7.53 -1.44 -3.54
N LEU A 40 -7.42 -2.14 -2.40
CA LEU A 40 -6.68 -3.41 -2.31
C LEU A 40 -7.38 -4.52 -3.10
N GLU A 41 -8.71 -4.55 -3.10
CA GLU A 41 -9.50 -5.46 -3.94
C GLU A 41 -9.30 -5.19 -5.43
N PHE A 42 -9.36 -3.91 -5.84
CA PHE A 42 -9.11 -3.50 -7.22
C PHE A 42 -7.73 -3.95 -7.72
N HIS A 43 -6.72 -3.92 -6.84
CA HIS A 43 -5.37 -4.39 -7.13
C HIS A 43 -5.19 -5.91 -6.97
N CYS A 44 -6.26 -6.69 -6.78
CA CYS A 44 -6.20 -8.15 -6.63
C CYS A 44 -5.27 -8.63 -5.50
N VAL A 45 -5.15 -7.87 -4.40
CA VAL A 45 -4.25 -8.23 -3.29
C VAL A 45 -4.66 -9.55 -2.65
N PHE A 46 -5.96 -9.71 -2.40
CA PHE A 46 -6.56 -10.87 -1.73
C PHE A 46 -7.20 -11.89 -2.70
N LEU A 47 -7.24 -11.57 -4.00
CA LEU A 47 -7.86 -12.44 -4.99
C LEU A 47 -6.83 -13.41 -5.58
N SER A 48 -7.25 -14.64 -5.85
CA SER A 48 -6.49 -15.50 -6.75
C SER A 48 -6.44 -14.82 -8.13
N ILE A 49 -5.31 -14.92 -8.83
CA ILE A 49 -5.19 -14.41 -10.20
C ILE A 49 -5.55 -15.58 -11.12
N PRO A 50 -6.81 -15.72 -11.59
CA PRO A 50 -7.12 -16.70 -12.61
C PRO A 50 -6.48 -16.27 -13.92
N GLY A 51 -6.03 -17.24 -14.72
CA GLY A 51 -5.53 -16.93 -16.06
C GLY A 51 -5.20 -18.20 -16.84
N THR A 52 -5.83 -18.33 -18.01
CA THR A 52 -5.43 -19.27 -19.07
C THR A 52 -4.51 -18.60 -20.11
N ASN A 53 -4.41 -17.27 -20.08
CA ASN A 53 -3.57 -16.44 -20.95
C ASN A 53 -2.48 -15.72 -20.15
N ASN A 54 -1.22 -15.83 -20.60
CA ASN A 54 -0.05 -15.24 -19.94
C ASN A 54 -0.10 -13.71 -19.86
N SER A 55 -0.55 -13.01 -20.92
CA SER A 55 -0.53 -11.54 -20.94
C SER A 55 -1.46 -10.90 -19.91
N GLU A 56 -2.67 -11.46 -19.75
CA GLU A 56 -3.63 -10.99 -18.75
C GLU A 56 -3.16 -11.30 -17.33
N ARG A 57 -2.53 -12.47 -17.14
CA ARG A 57 -1.94 -12.88 -15.86
C ARG A 57 -0.82 -11.92 -15.44
N ASP A 58 0.07 -11.56 -16.37
CA ASP A 58 1.20 -10.66 -16.07
C ASP A 58 0.71 -9.25 -15.73
N LYS A 59 -0.32 -8.75 -16.42
CA LYS A 59 -0.98 -7.48 -16.06
C LYS A 59 -1.57 -7.52 -14.65
N ARG A 60 -2.29 -8.59 -14.30
CA ARG A 60 -2.86 -8.76 -12.95
C ARG A 60 -1.78 -8.91 -11.89
N LEU A 61 -0.66 -9.54 -12.21
CA LEU A 61 0.47 -9.65 -11.30
C LEU A 61 1.09 -8.29 -10.99
N GLY A 62 1.30 -7.45 -12.02
CA GLY A 62 1.77 -6.08 -11.82
C GLY A 62 0.81 -5.21 -11.00
N MET A 63 -0.51 -5.38 -11.21
CA MET A 63 -1.52 -4.74 -10.36
C MET A 63 -1.41 -5.20 -8.90
N ARG A 64 -1.21 -6.51 -8.68
CA ARG A 64 -1.04 -7.08 -7.34
C ARG A 64 0.22 -6.56 -6.64
N GLU A 65 1.33 -6.41 -7.35
CA GLU A 65 2.55 -5.81 -6.81
C GLU A 65 2.31 -4.38 -6.32
N ALA A 66 1.59 -3.56 -7.10
CA ALA A 66 1.21 -2.22 -6.69
C ALA A 66 0.30 -2.25 -5.44
N GLY A 67 -0.67 -3.16 -5.40
CA GLY A 67 -1.56 -3.34 -4.25
C GLY A 67 -0.81 -3.77 -2.97
N LEU A 68 0.16 -4.69 -3.09
CA LEU A 68 0.99 -5.14 -1.97
C LEU A 68 1.85 -4.00 -1.40
N ARG A 69 2.30 -3.07 -2.26
CA ARG A 69 2.99 -1.87 -1.80
C ARG A 69 2.06 -0.96 -0.98
N ILE A 70 0.83 -0.75 -1.43
CA ILE A 70 -0.19 0.00 -0.67
C ILE A 70 -0.46 -0.69 0.68
N MET A 71 -0.64 -2.01 0.67
CA MET A 71 -0.84 -2.79 1.88
C MET A 71 0.32 -2.64 2.88
N SER A 72 1.56 -2.58 2.39
CA SER A 72 2.74 -2.38 3.24
C SER A 72 2.74 -1.00 3.89
N GLU A 73 2.31 0.05 3.16
CA GLU A 73 2.17 1.40 3.73
C GLU A 73 1.04 1.47 4.76
N ILE A 74 -0.08 0.77 4.51
CA ILE A 74 -1.16 0.62 5.51
C ILE A 74 -0.63 -0.09 6.76
N ALA A 75 0.20 -1.13 6.61
CA ALA A 75 0.83 -1.84 7.74
C ALA A 75 1.70 -0.93 8.60
N GLU A 76 2.44 -0.02 7.97
CA GLU A 76 3.29 0.95 8.65
C GLU A 76 2.47 2.08 9.31
N ALA A 77 1.39 2.52 8.66
CA ALA A 77 0.53 3.58 9.17
C ALA A 77 -0.37 3.09 10.33
N ARG A 78 -0.99 1.92 10.19
CA ARG A 78 -1.98 1.34 11.12
C ARG A 78 -1.84 -0.19 11.19
N PRO A 79 -0.85 -0.71 11.95
CA PRO A 79 -0.59 -2.14 12.07
C PRO A 79 -1.77 -2.95 12.64
N ASP A 80 -2.64 -2.30 13.42
CA ASP A 80 -3.82 -2.87 14.04
C ASP A 80 -4.86 -3.36 13.01
N LEU A 81 -4.98 -2.65 11.89
CA LEU A 81 -6.00 -2.95 10.88
C LEU A 81 -5.70 -4.22 10.08
N LEU A 82 -4.43 -4.57 9.91
CA LEU A 82 -4.03 -5.76 9.14
C LEU A 82 -4.13 -7.06 9.93
N LYS A 83 -3.97 -7.01 11.25
CA LYS A 83 -4.15 -8.19 12.11
C LYS A 83 -5.56 -8.77 12.00
N LEU A 84 -6.56 -7.92 11.81
CA LEU A 84 -7.96 -8.32 11.63
C LEU A 84 -8.19 -9.02 10.29
N LYS A 85 -7.53 -8.58 9.20
CA LYS A 85 -7.73 -9.15 7.86
C LYS A 85 -7.00 -10.47 7.59
N LEU A 86 -5.94 -10.78 8.34
CA LEU A 86 -5.20 -12.04 8.19
C LEU A 86 -5.75 -13.16 9.11
N SER A 87 -6.70 -12.82 9.99
CA SER A 87 -7.36 -13.76 10.89
C SER A 87 -8.73 -14.26 10.40
N GLU A 88 -9.20 -13.73 9.27
CA GLU A 88 -10.41 -14.19 8.55
C GLU A 88 -10.03 -15.21 7.48
#